data_AF-A0A7Z0IUS3-F1
#
_entry.id   AF-A0A7Z0IUS3-F1
#
_cell.length_a   1.000
_cell.length_b   1.000
_cell.length_c   1.000
_cell.angle_alpha   90.00
_cell.angle_beta   90.00
_cell.angle_gamma   90.00
#
_symmetry.space_group_name_H-M   'P 1'
#
loop_
_entity.id
_entity.type
_entity.pdbx_description
1 polymer ?
#
loop_
_entity_poly.entity_id
_entity_poly.type
_entity_poly.pdbx_seq_one_letter_code
_entity_poly.pdbx_strand_id
1 'polypeptide(L)'
;MNLRRWGISVLAVGLALALVGCGEDDEPKKPEAAPAEADYPVYAATMDPVEAAMTLVPDGAKTLAVTDYDEVKSLFGFDAVTSRSSPADQNELWRRADKEAAQVSGGLLREVDQRLREKFKWGAADVTWEATFAGGGKEGFVIKVADRVEPGQAIKAGVGPLKGAEFDPKTHLITKNTATPDAANWAAQEAMVAVAGGPATSTYVVKGCAEGGPKEKTRLAPVEAYSVEFGGGLATLRLGEDRDDLFVRLELGDQGAAYNKVFTNGVADPSSGRIGFRVTNPVTAATLVTSKPVPFAVCD
;
A
#
# COMPACT_ATOMS: atom_id res chain seq x y z
N MET A 1 20.76 -88.48 -28.78
CA MET A 1 19.56 -89.27 -29.14
C MET A 1 18.36 -88.66 -28.43
N ASN A 2 17.24 -88.60 -29.15
CA ASN A 2 16.00 -87.92 -28.81
C ASN A 2 15.31 -88.47 -27.54
N LEU A 3 14.51 -87.58 -26.91
CA LEU A 3 13.08 -87.69 -26.53
C LEU A 3 12.85 -87.03 -25.16
N ARG A 4 12.19 -85.87 -25.04
CA ARG A 4 10.72 -85.62 -25.15
C ARG A 4 9.94 -86.57 -24.21
N ARG A 5 8.94 -86.19 -23.41
CA ARG A 5 8.03 -85.03 -23.39
C ARG A 5 7.07 -85.23 -22.20
N TRP A 6 6.53 -84.11 -21.66
CA TRP A 6 5.13 -83.86 -21.23
C TRP A 6 4.55 -84.74 -20.10
N GLY A 7 3.72 -84.26 -19.17
CA GLY A 7 2.95 -83.02 -19.01
C GLY A 7 1.67 -83.34 -18.20
N ILE A 8 0.97 -82.29 -17.77
CA ILE A 8 -0.44 -82.22 -17.31
C ILE A 8 -0.68 -82.18 -15.78
N SER A 9 -1.33 -81.07 -15.42
CA SER A 9 -1.86 -80.56 -14.15
C SER A 9 -3.11 -81.29 -13.63
N VAL A 10 -3.35 -81.30 -12.31
CA VAL A 10 -4.70 -81.13 -11.69
C VAL A 10 -4.56 -80.54 -10.26
N LEU A 11 -5.45 -79.60 -9.94
CA LEU A 11 -5.71 -78.91 -8.67
C LEU A 11 -6.03 -79.83 -7.47
N ALA A 12 -5.71 -79.39 -6.25
CA ALA A 12 -6.60 -79.53 -5.09
C ALA A 12 -6.33 -78.46 -4.02
N VAL A 13 -7.44 -77.97 -3.48
CA VAL A 13 -7.67 -76.89 -2.50
C VAL A 13 -7.28 -77.33 -1.08
N GLY A 14 -6.85 -76.39 -0.21
CA GLY A 14 -6.77 -76.66 1.23
C GLY A 14 -6.01 -75.61 2.05
N LEU A 15 -6.69 -74.50 2.31
CA LEU A 15 -6.26 -73.34 3.08
C LEU A 15 -6.15 -73.62 4.61
N ALA A 16 -5.34 -72.79 5.28
CA ALA A 16 -5.35 -72.45 6.71
C ALA A 16 -4.35 -73.16 7.66
N LEU A 17 -3.18 -72.53 7.81
CA LEU A 17 -2.52 -72.39 9.12
C LEU A 17 -2.10 -70.93 9.29
N ALA A 18 -2.73 -70.28 10.27
CA ALA A 18 -2.51 -68.91 10.66
C ALA A 18 -1.15 -68.75 11.34
N LEU A 19 -0.26 -67.96 10.73
CA LEU A 19 0.86 -67.32 11.42
C LEU A 19 0.42 -65.90 11.74
N VAL A 20 -0.10 -65.69 12.95
CA VAL A 20 -0.37 -64.36 13.50
C VAL A 20 0.96 -63.78 13.96
N GLY A 21 1.68 -63.16 13.03
CA GLY A 21 2.77 -62.24 13.34
C GLY A 21 2.22 -60.82 13.32
N CYS A 22 2.01 -60.22 14.50
CA CYS A 22 1.70 -58.81 14.66
C CYS A 22 2.92 -57.97 14.25
N GLY A 23 3.03 -57.64 12.97
CA GLY A 23 3.78 -56.46 12.54
C GLY A 23 2.85 -55.26 12.67
N GLU A 24 3.14 -54.39 13.64
CA GLU A 24 2.60 -53.03 13.62
C GLU A 24 3.10 -52.37 12.32
N ASP A 25 2.20 -52.25 11.34
CA ASP A 25 2.36 -51.35 10.21
C ASP A 25 2.31 -49.92 10.77
N ASP A 26 3.44 -49.44 11.30
CA ASP A 26 3.66 -48.02 11.47
C ASP A 26 3.64 -47.41 10.06
N GLU A 27 2.53 -46.75 9.71
CA GLU A 27 2.45 -45.93 8.50
C GLU A 27 3.69 -45.04 8.45
N PRO A 28 4.46 -45.04 7.33
CA PRO A 28 5.63 -44.20 7.22
C PRO A 28 5.21 -42.75 7.45
N LYS A 29 5.69 -42.15 8.55
CA LYS A 29 5.42 -40.75 8.90
C LYS A 29 5.71 -39.89 7.68
N LYS A 30 4.66 -39.31 7.10
CA LYS A 30 4.77 -38.36 6.00
C LYS A 30 5.79 -37.30 6.41
N PRO A 31 6.87 -37.09 5.65
CA PRO A 31 7.82 -36.03 5.94
C PRO A 31 7.05 -34.74 6.12
N GLU A 32 7.26 -34.07 7.25
CA GLU A 32 6.74 -32.72 7.47
C GLU A 32 7.19 -31.89 6.28
N ALA A 33 6.23 -31.31 5.56
CA ALA A 33 6.56 -30.50 4.40
C ALA A 33 7.52 -29.41 4.88
N ALA A 34 8.65 -29.25 4.18
CA ALA A 34 9.54 -28.14 4.45
C ALA A 34 8.70 -26.85 4.47
N PRO A 35 8.90 -25.95 5.45
CA PRO A 35 8.14 -24.70 5.49
C PRO A 35 8.27 -24.04 4.13
N ALA A 36 7.13 -23.77 3.50
CA ALA A 36 7.10 -23.08 2.22
C ALA A 36 7.86 -21.76 2.39
N GLU A 37 8.79 -21.49 1.47
CA GLU A 37 9.41 -20.17 1.40
C GLU A 37 8.28 -19.15 1.24
N ALA A 38 8.24 -18.16 2.14
CA ALA A 38 7.24 -17.12 2.07
C ALA A 38 7.49 -16.30 0.80
N ASP A 39 6.57 -16.38 -0.15
CA ASP A 39 6.57 -15.53 -1.34
C ASP A 39 5.81 -14.25 -1.01
N TYR A 40 6.51 -13.11 -1.04
CA TYR A 40 5.93 -11.81 -0.74
C TYR A 40 5.66 -11.05 -2.04
N PRO A 41 4.51 -10.35 -2.17
CA PRO A 41 4.23 -9.56 -3.35
C PRO A 41 5.35 -8.54 -3.59
N VAL A 42 5.86 -8.54 -4.83
CA VAL A 42 6.93 -7.65 -5.28
C VAL A 42 6.37 -6.52 -6.14
N TYR A 43 7.05 -5.38 -6.11
CA TYR A 43 6.73 -4.23 -6.93
C TYR A 43 6.61 -4.59 -8.41
N ALA A 44 5.56 -4.09 -9.07
CA ALA A 44 5.42 -4.06 -10.51
C ALA A 44 5.08 -2.64 -10.99
N ALA A 45 5.70 -2.21 -12.09
CA ALA A 45 5.52 -0.85 -12.62
C ALA A 45 4.10 -0.55 -13.16
N THR A 46 3.26 -1.58 -13.29
CA THR A 46 1.86 -1.48 -13.73
C THR A 46 0.88 -1.31 -12.57
N MET A 47 1.33 -1.40 -11.33
CA MET A 47 0.49 -1.21 -10.14
C MET A 47 0.14 0.27 -9.95
N ASP A 48 -1.02 0.53 -9.36
CA ASP A 48 -1.36 1.87 -8.90
C ASP A 48 -0.37 2.30 -7.80
N PRO A 49 -0.05 3.61 -7.65
CA PRO A 49 1.01 4.09 -6.76
C PRO A 49 0.91 3.60 -5.31
N VAL A 50 -0.30 3.49 -4.77
CA VAL A 50 -0.54 3.03 -3.40
C VAL A 50 -0.28 1.53 -3.24
N GLU A 51 -0.75 0.70 -4.18
CA GLU A 51 -0.47 -0.74 -4.21
C GLU A 51 1.03 -1.00 -4.37
N ALA A 52 1.65 -0.28 -5.31
CA ALA A 52 3.10 -0.31 -5.53
C ALA A 52 3.88 0.02 -4.25
N ALA A 53 3.48 1.09 -3.54
CA ALA A 53 4.12 1.48 -2.29
C ALA A 53 3.95 0.41 -1.20
N MET A 54 2.79 -0.25 -1.08
CA MET A 54 2.56 -1.30 -0.08
C MET A 54 3.50 -2.50 -0.21
N THR A 55 4.04 -2.79 -1.40
CA THR A 55 5.07 -3.84 -1.59
C THR A 55 6.41 -3.49 -0.95
N LEU A 56 6.64 -2.20 -0.65
CA LEU A 56 7.89 -1.64 -0.13
C LEU A 56 7.78 -1.17 1.33
N VAL A 57 6.57 -1.12 1.89
CA VAL A 57 6.34 -0.72 3.28
C VAL A 57 6.61 -1.91 4.22
N PRO A 58 7.52 -1.79 5.20
CA PRO A 58 7.75 -2.82 6.19
C PRO A 58 6.50 -3.13 7.03
N ASP A 59 6.31 -4.40 7.40
CA ASP A 59 5.17 -4.86 8.21
C ASP A 59 4.89 -4.02 9.48
N GLY A 60 5.96 -3.61 10.17
CA GLY A 60 5.88 -2.84 11.42
C GLY A 60 5.41 -1.40 11.27
N ALA A 61 5.39 -0.84 10.05
CA ALA A 61 4.89 0.51 9.80
C ALA A 61 3.43 0.65 10.27
N LYS A 62 3.01 1.89 10.52
CA LYS A 62 1.67 2.24 10.99
C LYS A 62 0.92 3.15 10.03
N THR A 63 1.64 3.96 9.26
CA THR A 63 1.02 4.90 8.33
C THR A 63 1.77 4.90 7.01
N LEU A 64 1.04 5.12 5.92
CA LEU A 64 1.55 5.31 4.57
C LEU A 64 0.83 6.50 3.94
N ALA A 65 1.57 7.45 3.40
CA ALA A 65 1.06 8.63 2.72
C ALA A 65 1.61 8.65 1.30
N VAL A 66 0.74 8.52 0.30
CA VAL A 66 1.08 8.45 -1.13
C VAL A 66 0.48 9.63 -1.87
N THR A 67 1.27 10.33 -2.68
CA THR A 67 0.80 11.37 -3.61
C THR A 67 1.22 10.99 -5.02
N ASP A 68 0.26 10.90 -5.94
CA ASP A 68 0.51 10.76 -7.37
C ASP A 68 0.67 12.16 -7.98
N TYR A 69 1.90 12.53 -8.31
CA TYR A 69 2.22 13.85 -8.85
C TYR A 69 1.85 13.99 -10.33
N ASP A 70 1.71 12.89 -11.07
CA ASP A 70 1.22 12.96 -12.44
C ASP A 70 -0.29 13.23 -12.45
N GLU A 71 -1.06 12.64 -11.53
CA GLU A 71 -2.46 13.02 -11.29
C GLU A 71 -2.60 14.47 -10.79
N VAL A 72 -1.72 14.93 -9.87
CA VAL A 72 -1.69 16.34 -9.44
C VAL A 72 -1.44 17.28 -10.62
N LYS A 73 -0.49 16.94 -11.51
CA LYS A 73 -0.22 17.73 -12.72
C LYS A 73 -1.42 17.74 -13.66
N SER A 74 -2.03 16.58 -13.90
CA SER A 74 -3.16 16.43 -14.81
C SER A 74 -4.38 17.24 -14.36
N LEU A 75 -4.64 17.28 -13.05
CA LEU A 75 -5.71 18.10 -12.45
C LEU A 75 -5.67 19.58 -12.87
N PHE A 76 -4.47 20.11 -13.14
CA PHE A 76 -4.25 21.50 -13.49
C PHE A 76 -3.74 21.72 -14.92
N GLY A 77 -3.66 20.65 -15.74
CA GLY A 77 -3.16 20.71 -17.12
C GLY A 77 -1.65 20.95 -17.23
N PHE A 78 -0.86 20.46 -16.26
CA PHE A 78 0.59 20.59 -16.20
C PHE A 78 1.33 19.29 -16.53
N ASP A 79 0.73 18.38 -17.28
CA ASP A 79 1.27 17.03 -17.57
C ASP A 79 2.69 17.08 -18.18
N ALA A 80 2.98 18.13 -18.97
CA ALA A 80 4.28 18.33 -19.62
C ALA A 80 5.30 19.09 -18.76
N VAL A 81 4.95 19.56 -17.56
CA VAL A 81 5.85 20.33 -16.69
C VAL A 81 6.86 19.38 -16.05
N THR A 82 8.15 19.71 -16.20
CA THR A 82 9.27 18.94 -15.69
C THR A 82 10.32 19.87 -15.09
N SER A 83 11.41 19.34 -14.54
CA SER A 83 12.53 20.19 -14.07
C SER A 83 13.19 21.03 -15.16
N ARG A 84 12.98 20.66 -16.44
CA ARG A 84 13.50 21.35 -17.63
C ARG A 84 12.59 22.48 -18.11
N SER A 85 11.37 22.57 -17.59
CA SER A 85 10.43 23.65 -17.90
C SER A 85 10.91 24.98 -17.31
N SER A 86 10.29 26.09 -17.71
CA SER A 86 10.70 27.40 -17.20
C SER A 86 10.48 27.49 -15.67
N PRO A 87 11.24 28.32 -14.94
CA PRO A 87 10.98 28.55 -13.53
C PRO A 87 9.56 29.05 -13.25
N ALA A 88 8.95 29.78 -14.18
CA ALA A 88 7.57 30.25 -14.06
C ALA A 88 6.57 29.10 -14.07
N ASP A 89 6.70 28.14 -15.00
CA ASP A 89 5.80 26.98 -15.10
C ASP A 89 5.92 26.09 -13.86
N GLN A 90 7.15 25.86 -13.39
CA GLN A 90 7.40 25.05 -12.19
C GLN A 90 6.83 25.73 -10.93
N ASN A 91 7.01 27.04 -10.80
CA ASN A 91 6.43 27.80 -9.69
C ASN A 91 4.90 27.79 -9.72
N GLU A 92 4.29 27.91 -10.90
CA GLU A 92 2.84 27.87 -11.03
C GLU A 92 2.28 26.48 -10.69
N LEU A 93 2.90 25.40 -11.17
CA LEU A 93 2.55 24.02 -10.79
C LEU A 93 2.50 23.88 -9.26
N TRP A 94 3.60 24.23 -8.57
CA TRP A 94 3.67 24.06 -7.12
C TRP A 94 2.75 25.00 -6.37
N ARG A 95 2.54 26.22 -6.85
CA ARG A 95 1.59 27.17 -6.26
C ARG A 95 0.15 26.66 -6.37
N ARG A 96 -0.22 26.01 -7.47
CA ARG A 96 -1.56 25.38 -7.64
C ARG A 96 -1.69 24.15 -6.77
N ALA A 97 -0.71 23.24 -6.83
CA ALA A 97 -0.69 22.04 -6.01
C ALA A 97 -0.84 22.36 -4.51
N ASP A 98 -0.10 23.35 -3.99
CA ASP A 98 -0.11 23.72 -2.57
C ASP A 98 -1.42 24.39 -2.10
N LYS A 99 -2.17 24.99 -3.02
CA LYS A 99 -3.40 25.72 -2.68
C LYS A 99 -4.66 24.91 -2.93
N GLU A 100 -4.61 23.95 -3.85
CA GLU A 100 -5.82 23.36 -4.43
C GLU A 100 -5.81 21.83 -4.46
N ALA A 101 -4.65 21.17 -4.35
CA ALA A 101 -4.57 19.71 -4.31
C ALA A 101 -4.50 19.16 -2.88
N ALA A 102 -5.21 18.07 -2.63
CA ALA A 102 -5.01 17.26 -1.43
C ALA A 102 -3.74 16.43 -1.60
N GLN A 103 -2.62 16.89 -1.04
CA GLN A 103 -1.35 16.17 -1.03
C GLN A 103 -1.08 15.65 0.39
N VAL A 104 -0.69 14.39 0.52
CA VAL A 104 -0.48 13.76 1.84
C VAL A 104 0.98 13.40 2.12
N SER A 105 1.81 13.20 1.09
CA SER A 105 3.23 12.86 1.24
C SER A 105 4.16 14.07 1.44
N GLY A 106 3.67 15.29 1.13
CA GLY A 106 4.34 16.56 1.46
C GLY A 106 5.42 17.04 0.47
N GLY A 107 5.89 16.21 -0.47
CA GLY A 107 6.86 16.58 -1.49
C GLY A 107 8.27 16.69 -0.94
N LEU A 108 8.89 15.55 -0.65
CA LEU A 108 10.20 15.45 0.01
C LEU A 108 11.31 16.24 -0.68
N LEU A 109 11.29 16.30 -2.01
CA LEU A 109 12.36 16.93 -2.78
C LEU A 109 12.19 18.45 -2.94
N ARG A 110 11.04 19.02 -2.55
CA ARG A 110 10.74 20.43 -2.84
C ARG A 110 11.71 21.40 -2.18
N GLU A 111 12.17 21.12 -0.95
CA GLU A 111 13.11 21.99 -0.23
C GLU A 111 14.52 22.01 -0.85
N VAL A 112 14.90 20.94 -1.55
CA VAL A 112 16.22 20.80 -2.19
C VAL A 112 16.16 20.90 -3.71
N ASP A 113 14.99 21.19 -4.25
CA ASP A 113 14.68 21.16 -5.68
C ASP A 113 15.60 22.08 -6.49
N GLN A 114 15.84 23.31 -6.01
CA GLN A 114 16.77 24.23 -6.66
C GLN A 114 18.17 23.61 -6.83
N ARG A 115 18.71 23.01 -5.76
CA ARG A 115 20.03 22.37 -5.80
C ARG A 115 20.04 21.16 -6.73
N LEU A 116 18.96 20.36 -6.74
CA LEU A 116 18.81 19.23 -7.66
C LEU A 116 18.87 19.71 -9.12
N ARG A 117 18.10 20.74 -9.48
CA ARG A 117 18.05 21.25 -10.85
C ARG A 117 19.37 21.85 -11.31
N GLU A 118 19.99 22.67 -10.47
CA GLU A 118 21.22 23.37 -10.82
C GLU A 118 22.40 22.41 -11.03
N LYS A 119 22.58 21.45 -10.10
CA LYS A 119 23.76 20.59 -10.06
C LYS A 119 23.57 19.23 -10.72
N PHE A 120 22.36 18.69 -10.72
CA PHE A 120 22.08 17.32 -11.16
C PHE A 120 21.08 17.23 -12.32
N LYS A 121 20.52 18.37 -12.78
CA LYS A 121 19.67 18.47 -13.98
C LYS A 121 18.35 17.70 -13.92
N TRP A 122 17.86 17.45 -12.71
CA TRP A 122 16.53 16.92 -12.41
C TRP A 122 15.99 17.59 -11.15
N GLY A 123 14.71 17.41 -10.82
CA GLY A 123 14.12 18.03 -9.62
C GLY A 123 12.78 17.43 -9.22
N ALA A 124 12.08 18.09 -8.30
CA ALA A 124 10.80 17.66 -7.76
C ALA A 124 9.74 17.47 -8.86
N ALA A 125 9.78 18.27 -9.94
CA ALA A 125 8.84 18.17 -11.06
C ALA A 125 9.05 16.90 -11.92
N ASP A 126 10.16 16.17 -11.75
CA ASP A 126 10.38 14.88 -12.40
C ASP A 126 9.91 13.67 -11.57
N VAL A 127 9.38 13.90 -10.37
CA VAL A 127 8.72 12.86 -9.57
C VAL A 127 7.36 12.56 -10.20
N THR A 128 7.06 11.27 -10.38
CA THR A 128 5.76 10.79 -10.87
C THR A 128 4.85 10.48 -9.70
N TRP A 129 5.36 9.82 -8.67
CA TRP A 129 4.66 9.63 -7.39
C TRP A 129 5.65 9.52 -6.24
N GLU A 130 5.16 9.82 -5.04
CA GLU A 130 5.92 9.78 -3.80
C GLU A 130 5.12 9.09 -2.70
N ALA A 131 5.79 8.27 -1.90
CA ALA A 131 5.25 7.65 -0.71
C ALA A 131 6.16 7.90 0.49
N THR A 132 5.56 8.20 1.64
CA THR A 132 6.24 8.23 2.95
C THR A 132 5.54 7.30 3.91
N PHE A 133 6.29 6.62 4.77
CA PHE A 133 5.73 5.74 5.79
C PHE A 133 6.45 5.90 7.12
N ALA A 134 5.70 5.67 8.20
CA ALA A 134 6.17 5.87 9.56
C ALA A 134 5.57 4.82 10.52
N GLY A 135 6.11 4.76 11.74
CA GLY A 135 5.78 3.73 12.74
C GLY A 135 6.69 2.50 12.63
N GLY A 136 6.76 1.69 13.69
CA GLY A 136 7.54 0.44 13.67
C GLY A 136 9.06 0.57 13.77
N GLY A 137 9.57 1.77 14.06
CA GLY A 137 10.97 2.00 14.45
C GLY A 137 11.76 2.93 13.53
N LYS A 138 11.47 2.97 12.23
CA LYS A 138 12.12 3.90 11.28
C LYS A 138 11.13 4.42 10.25
N GLU A 139 11.18 5.73 10.01
CA GLU A 139 10.49 6.36 8.89
C GLU A 139 11.23 6.07 7.58
N GLY A 140 10.49 5.96 6.50
CA GLY A 140 11.04 5.69 5.18
C GLY A 140 10.22 6.30 4.07
N PHE A 141 10.72 6.17 2.85
CA PHE A 141 10.06 6.71 1.67
C PHE A 141 10.37 5.90 0.41
N VAL A 142 9.51 6.10 -0.58
CA VAL A 142 9.68 5.67 -1.97
C VAL A 142 9.38 6.85 -2.87
N ILE A 143 10.25 7.15 -3.82
CA ILE A 143 10.04 8.19 -4.83
C ILE A 143 10.22 7.53 -6.19
N LYS A 144 9.17 7.49 -7.00
CA LYS A 144 9.28 7.12 -8.41
C LYS A 144 9.60 8.37 -9.20
N VAL A 145 10.69 8.31 -9.95
CA VAL A 145 11.11 9.37 -10.86
C VAL A 145 10.87 8.96 -12.32
N ALA A 146 10.70 9.95 -13.19
CA ALA A 146 10.60 9.70 -14.62
C ALA A 146 11.86 8.97 -15.15
N ASP A 147 11.70 8.10 -16.14
CA ASP A 147 12.75 7.18 -16.61
C ASP A 147 14.04 7.88 -17.10
N ARG A 148 13.94 9.15 -17.51
CA ARG A 148 15.07 9.99 -17.91
C ARG A 148 15.97 10.45 -16.76
N VAL A 149 15.55 10.26 -15.50
CA VAL A 149 16.23 10.80 -14.31
C VAL A 149 17.33 9.85 -13.85
N GLU A 150 18.51 10.41 -13.61
CA GLU A 150 19.68 9.71 -13.09
C GLU A 150 20.06 10.26 -11.69
N PRO A 151 19.46 9.77 -10.59
CA PRO A 151 19.61 10.40 -9.28
C PRO A 151 20.91 10.02 -8.55
N GLY A 152 21.67 9.05 -9.08
CA GLY A 152 22.81 8.44 -8.38
C GLY A 152 23.86 9.43 -7.88
N GLN A 153 24.17 10.49 -8.66
CA GLN A 153 25.10 11.53 -8.21
C GLN A 153 24.55 12.39 -7.07
N ALA A 154 23.25 12.70 -7.08
CA ALA A 154 22.58 13.47 -6.03
C ALA A 154 22.49 12.67 -4.72
N ILE A 155 22.20 11.36 -4.83
CA ILE A 155 22.19 10.42 -3.71
C ILE A 155 23.59 10.30 -3.10
N LYS A 156 24.63 10.09 -3.92
CA LYS A 156 26.03 10.02 -3.47
C LYS A 156 26.48 11.32 -2.79
N ALA A 157 25.99 12.47 -3.27
CA ALA A 157 26.25 13.77 -2.67
C ALA A 157 25.43 14.05 -1.39
N GLY A 158 24.52 13.15 -1.01
CA GLY A 158 23.71 13.25 0.20
C GLY A 158 22.79 14.48 0.21
N VAL A 159 22.14 14.79 -0.92
CA VAL A 159 21.28 15.97 -1.04
C VAL A 159 19.97 15.77 -0.26
N GLY A 160 19.84 16.46 0.88
CA GLY A 160 18.62 16.48 1.69
C GLY A 160 18.14 15.06 2.06
N PRO A 161 16.87 14.70 1.79
CA PRO A 161 16.31 13.41 2.16
C PRO A 161 16.99 12.22 1.45
N LEU A 162 17.66 12.46 0.30
CA LEU A 162 18.36 11.43 -0.49
C LEU A 162 19.59 10.85 0.21
N LYS A 163 20.05 11.45 1.32
CA LYS A 163 21.18 10.92 2.08
C LYS A 163 20.85 9.52 2.61
N GLY A 164 21.64 8.53 2.16
CA GLY A 164 21.47 7.12 2.51
C GLY A 164 20.26 6.45 1.86
N ALA A 165 19.71 7.05 0.80
CA ALA A 165 18.74 6.39 -0.05
C ALA A 165 19.45 5.51 -1.10
N GLU A 166 18.70 4.59 -1.69
CA GLU A 166 19.15 3.72 -2.78
C GLU A 166 18.35 4.02 -4.04
N PHE A 167 18.92 3.72 -5.21
CA PHE A 167 18.24 3.87 -6.49
C PHE A 167 18.27 2.55 -7.25
N ASP A 168 17.10 2.06 -7.62
CA ASP A 168 16.96 0.93 -8.52
C ASP A 168 16.74 1.43 -9.96
N PRO A 169 17.73 1.24 -10.87
CA PRO A 169 17.62 1.69 -12.25
C PRO A 169 16.60 0.91 -13.09
N LYS A 170 16.15 -0.28 -12.65
CA LYS A 170 15.13 -1.05 -13.38
C LYS A 170 13.73 -0.50 -13.16
N THR A 171 13.45 -0.12 -11.91
CA THR A 171 12.14 0.36 -11.50
C THR A 171 12.07 1.89 -11.44
N HIS A 172 13.21 2.58 -11.55
CA HIS A 172 13.38 4.02 -11.34
C HIS A 172 12.83 4.51 -9.99
N LEU A 173 12.98 3.66 -8.96
CA LEU A 173 12.60 3.99 -7.59
C LEU A 173 13.81 4.46 -6.80
N ILE A 174 13.62 5.52 -6.04
CA ILE A 174 14.52 5.93 -4.97
C ILE A 174 13.88 5.51 -3.64
N THR A 175 14.54 4.67 -2.87
CA THR A 175 13.99 4.08 -1.65
C THR A 175 14.86 4.37 -0.43
N LYS A 176 14.23 4.42 0.74
CA LYS A 176 14.93 4.49 2.02
C LYS A 176 14.14 3.78 3.10
N ASN A 177 14.82 2.91 3.86
CA ASN A 177 14.24 2.11 4.95
C ASN A 177 13.02 1.26 4.51
N THR A 178 12.98 0.81 3.26
CA THR A 178 11.91 -0.03 2.72
C THR A 178 12.10 -1.51 3.07
N ALA A 179 11.04 -2.30 2.95
CA ALA A 179 11.12 -3.75 2.95
C ALA A 179 11.97 -4.24 1.77
N THR A 180 12.73 -5.31 1.98
CA THR A 180 13.40 -6.05 0.91
C THR A 180 12.42 -7.05 0.27
N PRO A 181 12.67 -7.53 -0.96
CA PRO A 181 11.76 -8.46 -1.64
C PRO A 181 11.48 -9.77 -0.89
N ASP A 182 12.39 -10.19 -0.01
CA ASP A 182 12.32 -11.39 0.81
C ASP A 182 11.74 -11.14 2.22
N ALA A 183 11.24 -9.94 2.49
CA ALA A 183 10.71 -9.54 3.80
C ALA A 183 9.20 -9.26 3.76
N ALA A 184 8.53 -9.54 4.89
CA ALA A 184 7.12 -9.23 5.06
C ALA A 184 6.83 -7.73 4.85
N ASN A 185 5.85 -7.46 4.00
CA ASN A 185 5.42 -6.12 3.62
C ASN A 185 3.90 -5.97 3.77
N TRP A 186 3.39 -4.75 3.56
CA TRP A 186 1.95 -4.47 3.66
C TRP A 186 1.15 -5.14 2.54
N ALA A 187 1.70 -5.30 1.34
CA ALA A 187 0.99 -5.94 0.23
C ALA A 187 0.71 -7.44 0.47
N ALA A 188 1.43 -8.10 1.39
CA ALA A 188 1.17 -9.48 1.80
C ALA A 188 0.00 -9.62 2.81
N GLN A 189 -0.62 -8.52 3.24
CA GLN A 189 -1.62 -8.51 4.31
C GLN A 189 -3.00 -8.20 3.74
N GLU A 190 -3.94 -9.14 3.87
CA GLU A 190 -5.30 -9.02 3.33
C GLU A 190 -6.00 -7.74 3.78
N ALA A 191 -5.93 -7.41 5.07
CA ALA A 191 -6.53 -6.19 5.63
C ALA A 191 -5.95 -4.90 5.03
N MET A 192 -4.67 -4.89 4.64
CA MET A 192 -4.04 -3.73 4.00
C MET A 192 -4.43 -3.63 2.52
N VAL A 193 -4.46 -4.76 1.81
CA VAL A 193 -4.89 -4.82 0.41
C VAL A 193 -6.34 -4.39 0.26
N ALA A 194 -7.21 -4.79 1.18
CA ALA A 194 -8.63 -4.40 1.19
C ALA A 194 -8.85 -2.87 1.29
N VAL A 195 -7.86 -2.11 1.76
CA VAL A 195 -7.93 -0.64 1.88
C VAL A 195 -6.96 0.10 0.96
N ALA A 196 -6.20 -0.61 0.09
CA ALA A 196 -5.23 0.02 -0.80
C ALA A 196 -5.87 1.09 -1.69
N GLY A 197 -7.13 0.91 -2.08
CA GLY A 197 -7.91 1.92 -2.77
C GLY A 197 -7.95 1.75 -4.27
N GLY A 198 -8.27 2.83 -5.00
CA GLY A 198 -8.12 2.88 -6.45
C GLY A 198 -7.34 4.13 -6.89
N PRO A 199 -7.34 4.46 -8.19
CA PRO A 199 -6.67 5.64 -8.70
C PRO A 199 -7.13 6.92 -7.99
N ALA A 200 -6.17 7.65 -7.42
CA ALA A 200 -6.40 8.86 -6.63
C ALA A 200 -5.19 9.80 -6.74
N THR A 201 -5.43 11.10 -6.59
CA THR A 201 -4.36 12.10 -6.51
C THR A 201 -3.48 11.88 -5.27
N SER A 202 -4.09 11.43 -4.18
CA SER A 202 -3.36 11.00 -3.00
C SER A 202 -4.16 10.02 -2.15
N THR A 203 -3.44 9.20 -1.38
CA THR A 203 -4.02 8.21 -0.47
C THR A 203 -3.23 8.18 0.83
N TYR A 204 -3.95 8.30 1.95
CA TYR A 204 -3.39 8.10 3.29
C TYR A 204 -3.94 6.81 3.89
N VAL A 205 -3.07 5.87 4.24
CA VAL A 205 -3.42 4.56 4.78
C VAL A 205 -2.88 4.44 6.20
N VAL A 206 -3.69 3.85 7.08
CA VAL A 206 -3.34 3.59 8.47
C VAL A 206 -3.57 2.12 8.79
N LYS A 207 -2.57 1.47 9.39
CA LYS A 207 -2.67 0.13 9.96
C LYS A 207 -3.16 0.24 11.40
N GLY A 208 -4.42 -0.12 11.60
CA GLY A 208 -5.19 0.00 12.83
C GLY A 208 -6.39 0.93 12.68
N CYS A 209 -7.06 1.21 13.80
CA CYS A 209 -8.18 2.15 13.92
C CYS A 209 -7.72 3.47 14.53
N ALA A 210 -8.53 4.53 14.34
CA ALA A 210 -8.29 5.82 14.96
C ALA A 210 -8.65 5.79 16.46
N GLU A 211 -7.81 6.38 17.31
CA GLU A 211 -8.12 6.52 18.73
C GLU A 211 -9.23 7.55 18.98
N GLY A 212 -9.88 7.48 20.15
CA GLY A 212 -10.88 8.46 20.59
C GLY A 212 -12.31 8.16 20.15
N GLY A 213 -12.66 6.87 20.05
CA GLY A 213 -14.03 6.42 19.78
C GLY A 213 -15.06 6.78 20.87
N PRO A 214 -16.34 6.46 20.62
CA PRO A 214 -17.43 6.72 21.57
C PRO A 214 -17.16 6.08 22.94
N LYS A 215 -17.57 6.77 24.01
CA LYS A 215 -17.40 6.23 25.38
C LYS A 215 -18.29 5.04 25.68
N GLU A 216 -19.42 4.94 24.99
CA GLU A 216 -20.35 3.83 25.07
C GLU A 216 -20.16 2.94 23.84
N LYS A 217 -20.18 1.62 24.03
CA LYS A 217 -20.04 0.68 22.91
C LYS A 217 -21.16 0.91 21.90
N THR A 218 -20.76 1.30 20.70
CA THR A 218 -21.67 1.65 19.61
C THR A 218 -21.95 0.49 18.66
N ARG A 219 -21.38 -0.70 18.93
CA ARG A 219 -21.38 -1.87 18.03
C ARG A 219 -20.67 -1.56 16.72
N LEU A 220 -19.60 -0.76 16.76
CA LEU A 220 -18.76 -0.58 15.59
C LEU A 220 -18.03 -1.89 15.31
N ALA A 221 -18.08 -2.34 14.06
CA ALA A 221 -17.27 -3.46 13.64
C ALA A 221 -15.78 -3.09 13.77
N PRO A 222 -14.89 -4.04 14.11
CA PRO A 222 -13.46 -3.77 14.21
C PRO A 222 -12.88 -3.14 12.93
N VAL A 223 -11.83 -2.34 13.07
CA VAL A 223 -11.10 -1.73 11.96
C VAL A 223 -9.63 -2.12 12.12
N GLU A 224 -9.16 -3.00 11.23
CA GLU A 224 -7.77 -3.45 11.20
C GLU A 224 -6.87 -2.50 10.41
N ALA A 225 -7.44 -1.82 9.41
CA ALA A 225 -6.80 -0.78 8.63
C ALA A 225 -7.87 0.12 8.02
N TYR A 226 -7.48 1.34 7.64
CA TYR A 226 -8.33 2.23 6.86
C TYR A 226 -7.49 3.08 5.90
N SER A 227 -8.15 3.63 4.88
CA SER A 227 -7.54 4.61 4.00
C SER A 227 -8.46 5.78 3.71
N VAL A 228 -7.88 6.93 3.40
CA VAL A 228 -8.57 8.10 2.84
C VAL A 228 -7.91 8.46 1.51
N GLU A 229 -8.65 8.28 0.43
CA GLU A 229 -8.29 8.66 -0.94
C GLU A 229 -8.83 10.05 -1.25
N PHE A 230 -8.09 10.85 -2.02
CA PHE A 230 -8.52 12.13 -2.56
C PHE A 230 -8.37 12.16 -4.08
N GLY A 231 -9.40 12.61 -4.78
CA GLY A 231 -9.36 12.77 -6.24
C GLY A 231 -10.58 13.51 -6.78
N GLY A 232 -10.39 14.39 -7.77
CA GLY A 232 -11.50 15.05 -8.47
C GLY A 232 -12.44 15.88 -7.59
N GLY A 233 -11.97 16.42 -6.46
CA GLY A 233 -12.81 17.13 -5.49
C GLY A 233 -13.65 16.22 -4.58
N LEU A 234 -13.38 14.92 -4.59
CA LEU A 234 -13.98 13.92 -3.72
C LEU A 234 -12.94 13.35 -2.75
N ALA A 235 -13.44 12.77 -1.66
CA ALA A 235 -12.67 11.89 -0.80
C ALA A 235 -13.42 10.58 -0.59
N THR A 236 -12.69 9.47 -0.54
CA THR A 236 -13.23 8.15 -0.27
C THR A 236 -12.52 7.56 0.93
N LEU A 237 -13.26 7.29 1.99
CA LEU A 237 -12.79 6.50 3.13
C LEU A 237 -13.04 5.01 2.84
N ARG A 238 -12.07 4.14 3.12
CA ARG A 238 -12.24 2.68 3.09
C ARG A 238 -11.93 2.04 4.42
N LEU A 239 -12.75 1.07 4.82
CA LEU A 239 -12.69 0.40 6.12
C LEU A 239 -12.69 -1.14 6.02
N GLY A 240 -12.56 -1.70 4.81
CA GLY A 240 -12.79 -3.11 4.50
C GLY A 240 -14.24 -3.40 4.13
N GLU A 241 -14.48 -4.41 3.29
CA GLU A 241 -15.79 -4.76 2.70
C GLU A 241 -16.82 -5.25 3.74
N ASP A 242 -18.08 -5.35 3.30
CA ASP A 242 -19.20 -5.94 4.08
C ASP A 242 -19.41 -5.35 5.48
N ARG A 243 -19.64 -4.03 5.55
CA ARG A 243 -19.79 -3.29 6.81
C ARG A 243 -21.20 -2.75 7.04
N ASP A 244 -21.84 -3.17 8.12
CA ASP A 244 -23.16 -2.68 8.54
C ASP A 244 -23.10 -1.39 9.39
N ASP A 245 -21.91 -0.99 9.86
CA ASP A 245 -21.69 0.12 10.78
C ASP A 245 -21.37 1.47 10.12
N LEU A 246 -21.33 1.54 8.78
CA LEU A 246 -20.89 2.74 8.05
C LEU A 246 -21.80 3.95 8.25
N PHE A 247 -23.11 3.76 8.43
CA PHE A 247 -24.03 4.86 8.71
C PHE A 247 -23.77 5.48 10.09
N VAL A 248 -23.44 4.66 11.09
CA VAL A 248 -23.04 5.14 12.43
C VAL A 248 -21.70 5.89 12.35
N ARG A 249 -20.74 5.35 11.59
CA ARG A 249 -19.43 6.01 11.37
C ARG A 249 -19.58 7.35 10.67
N LEU A 250 -20.52 7.47 9.73
CA LEU A 250 -20.86 8.74 9.08
C LEU A 250 -21.39 9.75 10.10
N GLU A 251 -22.32 9.35 10.97
CA GLU A 251 -22.85 10.21 12.06
C GLU A 251 -21.75 10.65 13.06
N LEU A 252 -20.77 9.80 13.36
CA LEU A 252 -19.61 10.17 14.18
C LEU A 252 -18.76 11.25 13.52
N GLY A 253 -18.60 11.15 12.20
CA GLY A 253 -18.00 12.20 11.39
C GLY A 253 -18.72 13.54 11.51
N ASP A 254 -20.06 13.50 11.43
CA ASP A 254 -20.93 14.65 11.56
C ASP A 254 -20.87 15.33 12.94
N GLN A 255 -20.26 14.69 13.94
CA GLN A 255 -19.99 15.31 15.25
C GLN A 255 -18.61 16.00 15.28
N GLY A 256 -17.72 15.62 14.36
CA GLY A 256 -16.39 16.19 14.21
C GLY A 256 -16.43 17.55 13.52
N ALA A 257 -16.56 18.64 14.30
CA ALA A 257 -16.69 20.00 13.77
C ALA A 257 -15.57 20.43 12.79
N ALA A 258 -14.37 19.87 12.89
CA ALA A 258 -13.30 20.11 11.93
C ALA A 258 -13.52 19.35 10.60
N TYR A 259 -13.98 18.10 10.68
CA TYR A 259 -14.24 17.24 9.52
C TYR A 259 -15.45 17.74 8.72
N ASN A 260 -16.53 18.19 9.37
CA ASN A 260 -17.72 18.74 8.70
C ASN A 260 -17.46 20.00 7.87
N LYS A 261 -16.39 20.74 8.16
CA LYS A 261 -16.03 21.93 7.39
C LYS A 261 -15.44 21.56 6.03
N VAL A 262 -14.81 20.40 5.93
CA VAL A 262 -14.03 19.99 4.76
C VAL A 262 -14.63 18.81 4.00
N PHE A 263 -15.38 17.94 4.68
CA PHE A 263 -16.11 16.82 4.12
C PHE A 263 -17.61 17.09 4.22
N THR A 264 -18.30 17.02 3.07
CA THR A 264 -19.74 17.26 2.99
C THR A 264 -20.42 16.18 2.16
N ASN A 265 -21.73 16.04 2.33
CA ASN A 265 -22.58 15.12 1.57
C ASN A 265 -22.06 13.68 1.59
N GLY A 266 -21.76 13.17 2.79
CA GLY A 266 -21.27 11.81 2.97
C GLY A 266 -22.27 10.75 2.48
N VAL A 267 -21.78 9.74 1.78
CA VAL A 267 -22.57 8.61 1.29
C VAL A 267 -21.87 7.32 1.67
N ALA A 268 -22.52 6.48 2.48
CA ALA A 268 -22.04 5.17 2.85
C ALA A 268 -22.43 4.11 1.81
N ASP A 269 -21.49 3.24 1.46
CA ASP A 269 -21.67 2.03 0.68
C ASP A 269 -21.22 0.82 1.51
N PRO A 270 -22.15 0.23 2.30
CA PRO A 270 -21.89 -0.94 3.14
C PRO A 270 -21.22 -2.11 2.45
N SER A 271 -21.60 -2.38 1.19
CA SER A 271 -21.16 -3.55 0.43
C SER A 271 -19.65 -3.53 0.17
N SER A 272 -19.11 -2.35 -0.13
CA SER A 272 -17.70 -2.17 -0.43
C SER A 272 -16.91 -1.56 0.73
N GLY A 273 -17.56 -1.27 1.87
CA GLY A 273 -16.87 -0.69 3.02
C GLY A 273 -16.47 0.77 2.87
N ARG A 274 -17.13 1.52 1.98
CA ARG A 274 -16.71 2.87 1.59
C ARG A 274 -17.62 3.96 2.11
N ILE A 275 -17.04 5.12 2.42
CA ILE A 275 -17.79 6.36 2.61
C ILE A 275 -17.22 7.44 1.69
N GLY A 276 -18.03 7.93 0.76
CA GLY A 276 -17.66 8.99 -0.17
C GLY A 276 -18.08 10.37 0.32
N PHE A 277 -17.26 11.39 0.11
CA PHE A 277 -17.50 12.77 0.50
C PHE A 277 -17.17 13.75 -0.63
N ARG A 278 -17.87 14.88 -0.66
CA ARG A 278 -17.39 16.08 -1.37
C ARG A 278 -16.38 16.82 -0.50
N VAL A 279 -15.31 17.30 -1.13
CA VAL A 279 -14.24 18.02 -0.46
C VAL A 279 -14.30 19.50 -0.80
N THR A 280 -14.54 20.34 0.20
CA THR A 280 -14.66 21.80 0.01
C THR A 280 -13.32 22.51 0.04
N ASN A 281 -12.35 21.95 0.77
CA ASN A 281 -10.98 22.47 0.87
C ASN A 281 -9.98 21.29 0.89
N PRO A 282 -9.44 20.89 -0.28
CA PRO A 282 -8.58 19.72 -0.41
C PRO A 282 -7.33 19.76 0.47
N VAL A 283 -6.66 20.92 0.55
CA VAL A 283 -5.43 21.09 1.35
C VAL A 283 -5.72 20.91 2.84
N THR A 284 -6.79 21.54 3.33
CA THR A 284 -7.18 21.42 4.74
C THR A 284 -7.64 20.01 5.06
N ALA A 285 -8.36 19.35 4.14
CA ALA A 285 -8.79 17.97 4.30
C ALA A 285 -7.59 17.01 4.42
N ALA A 286 -6.61 17.11 3.52
CA ALA A 286 -5.38 16.31 3.55
C ALA A 286 -4.58 16.54 4.85
N THR A 287 -4.45 17.80 5.28
CA THR A 287 -3.81 18.14 6.54
C THR A 287 -4.55 17.54 7.74
N LEU A 288 -5.89 17.59 7.71
CA LEU A 288 -6.71 17.09 8.80
C LEU A 288 -6.58 15.57 8.95
N VAL A 289 -6.65 14.81 7.87
CA VAL A 289 -6.57 13.34 7.93
C VAL A 289 -5.20 12.81 8.31
N THR A 290 -4.13 13.56 8.02
CA THR A 290 -2.75 13.17 8.36
C THR A 290 -2.32 13.61 9.76
N SER A 291 -3.00 14.61 10.35
CA SER A 291 -2.60 15.20 11.65
C SER A 291 -3.56 14.94 12.80
N LYS A 292 -4.74 14.39 12.53
CA LYS A 292 -5.79 14.12 13.53
C LYS A 292 -6.40 12.73 13.36
N PRO A 293 -6.87 12.11 14.46
CA PRO A 293 -7.68 10.89 14.39
C PRO A 293 -8.91 11.10 13.50
N VAL A 294 -9.11 10.18 12.57
CA VAL A 294 -10.24 10.22 11.62
C VAL A 294 -11.48 9.65 12.31
N PRO A 295 -12.54 10.45 12.57
CA PRO A 295 -13.68 10.05 13.41
C PRO A 295 -14.48 8.89 12.82
N PHE A 296 -14.47 8.76 11.49
CA PHE A 296 -15.14 7.67 10.77
C PHE A 296 -14.45 6.31 10.97
N ALA A 297 -13.17 6.30 11.36
CA ALA A 297 -12.35 5.09 11.45
C ALA A 297 -12.00 4.72 12.90
N VAL A 298 -12.76 5.24 13.87
CA VAL A 298 -12.48 5.00 15.29
C VAL A 298 -12.65 3.54 15.68
N CYS A 299 -11.89 3.15 16.71
CA CYS A 299 -12.08 1.89 17.44
C CYS A 299 -13.41 1.92 18.22
N ASP A 300 -14.03 0.75 18.46
CA ASP A 300 -15.18 0.59 19.39
C ASP A 300 -14.73 0.60 20.86
#